data_AF-A0A1F7FQL1-F1
#
_entry.id   AF-A0A1F7FQL1-F1
#
_cell.length_a   1.000
_cell.length_b   1.000
_cell.length_c   1.000
_cell.angle_alpha   90.00
_cell.angle_beta   90.00
_cell.angle_gamma   90.00
#
_symmetry.space_group_name_H-M   'P 1'
#
loop_
_entity.id
_entity.type
_entity.pdbx_description
1 polymer ?
#
loop_
_entity_poly.entity_id
_entity_poly.type
_entity_poly.pdbx_seq_one_letter_code
_entity_poly.pdbx_strand_id
1 'polypeptide(L)'
;MKTSEAKQQQEPGGGLSSSEARVLFPDVEVCGRKIRPWTLGQIVDLSPVLVEVGRILEQEAVTVDTLFQNWLKYLPRFLPFSVQIITVSTGMSEEEARDLMMDEAGLIITTIISQNWDYLKNSLGLGQAALARKKAV
;
A
#
# COMPACT_ATOMS: atom_id res chain seq x y z
N MET A 1 -44.08 -49.65 -7.29
CA MET A 1 -43.59 -48.28 -7.02
C MET A 1 -42.44 -48.40 -6.05
N LYS A 2 -41.22 -48.09 -6.52
CA LYS A 2 -39.96 -48.22 -5.76
C LYS A 2 -39.50 -46.83 -5.33
N THR A 3 -38.99 -46.77 -4.11
CA THR A 3 -38.15 -45.73 -3.49
C THR A 3 -36.88 -45.45 -4.31
N SER A 4 -36.41 -44.18 -4.31
CA SER A 4 -35.06 -43.75 -3.86
C SER A 4 -34.56 -42.44 -4.49
N GLU A 5 -34.14 -41.55 -3.59
CA GLU A 5 -32.89 -40.76 -3.64
C GLU A 5 -32.70 -39.65 -4.70
N ALA A 6 -33.00 -38.41 -4.30
CA ALA A 6 -32.36 -37.21 -4.84
C ALA A 6 -31.10 -36.90 -4.01
N LYS A 7 -29.92 -37.17 -4.59
CA LYS A 7 -28.62 -36.79 -4.02
C LYS A 7 -28.42 -35.27 -4.08
N GLN A 8 -28.17 -34.69 -2.91
CA GLN A 8 -27.37 -33.47 -2.76
C GLN A 8 -25.95 -33.70 -3.30
N GLN A 9 -25.43 -32.76 -4.06
CA GLN A 9 -24.02 -32.31 -3.99
C GLN A 9 -23.84 -31.10 -4.93
N GLN A 10 -23.97 -29.89 -4.36
CA GLN A 10 -23.31 -28.70 -4.86
C GLN A 10 -22.42 -28.23 -3.71
N GLU A 11 -21.12 -28.46 -3.85
CA GLU A 11 -20.11 -27.82 -3.00
C GLU A 11 -20.05 -26.32 -3.37
N PRO A 12 -20.17 -25.39 -2.42
CA PRO A 12 -19.80 -24.02 -2.67
C PRO A 12 -18.28 -23.94 -2.52
N GLY A 13 -17.57 -24.14 -3.63
CA GLY A 13 -16.19 -23.70 -3.75
C GLY A 13 -16.15 -22.18 -3.56
N GLY A 14 -15.86 -21.76 -2.33
CA GLY A 14 -15.73 -20.36 -1.92
C GLY A 14 -14.57 -19.68 -2.64
N GLY A 15 -14.80 -19.33 -3.90
CA GLY A 15 -14.03 -18.31 -4.58
C GLY A 15 -14.42 -16.98 -3.96
N LEU A 16 -13.53 -16.41 -3.14
CA LEU A 16 -13.65 -15.02 -2.70
C LEU A 16 -13.85 -14.16 -3.94
N SER A 17 -15.05 -13.59 -4.05
CA SER A 17 -15.36 -12.61 -5.07
C SER A 17 -14.32 -11.49 -5.00
N SER A 18 -13.81 -11.06 -6.16
CA SER A 18 -12.89 -9.92 -6.29
C SER A 18 -13.38 -8.65 -5.58
N SER A 19 -14.68 -8.56 -5.24
CA SER A 19 -15.25 -7.48 -4.44
C SER A 19 -14.85 -7.50 -2.96
N GLU A 20 -14.64 -8.66 -2.34
CA GLU A 20 -14.37 -8.76 -0.89
C GLU A 20 -12.92 -8.41 -0.55
N ALA A 21 -11.97 -8.69 -1.45
CA ALA A 21 -10.57 -8.28 -1.29
C ALA A 21 -10.38 -6.75 -1.31
N ARG A 22 -11.30 -6.00 -1.94
CA ARG A 22 -11.27 -4.52 -1.96
C ARG A 22 -11.63 -3.88 -0.62
N VAL A 23 -12.26 -4.62 0.29
CA VAL A 23 -12.74 -4.06 1.57
C VAL A 23 -11.61 -3.94 2.60
N LEU A 24 -10.52 -4.70 2.46
CA LEU A 24 -9.44 -4.71 3.44
C LEU A 24 -8.58 -3.44 3.43
N PHE A 25 -8.55 -2.70 2.32
CA PHE A 25 -7.72 -1.51 2.16
C PHE A 25 -8.46 -0.47 1.32
N PRO A 26 -9.33 0.35 1.94
CA PRO A 26 -10.19 1.28 1.23
C PRO A 26 -9.38 2.42 0.62
N ASP A 27 -9.90 2.94 -0.49
CA ASP A 27 -9.41 4.16 -1.10
C ASP A 27 -9.70 5.36 -0.16
N VAL A 28 -8.77 6.32 -0.07
CA VAL A 28 -8.89 7.51 0.78
C VAL A 28 -8.95 8.76 -0.11
N GLU A 29 -9.83 9.69 0.21
CA GLU A 29 -9.90 10.99 -0.49
C GLU A 29 -9.11 12.07 0.27
N VAL A 30 -8.17 12.72 -0.41
CA VAL A 30 -7.29 13.76 0.13
C VAL A 30 -7.13 14.87 -0.90
N CYS A 31 -7.39 16.12 -0.51
CA CYS A 31 -7.32 17.27 -1.43
C CYS A 31 -8.13 17.05 -2.74
N GLY A 32 -9.31 16.40 -2.64
CA GLY A 32 -10.14 16.03 -3.80
C GLY A 32 -9.58 14.91 -4.68
N ARG A 33 -8.54 14.22 -4.22
CA ARG A 33 -7.85 13.14 -4.95
C ARG A 33 -8.03 11.81 -4.28
N LYS A 34 -8.21 10.78 -5.09
CA LYS A 34 -8.42 9.41 -4.62
C LYS A 34 -7.09 8.66 -4.54
N ILE A 35 -6.64 8.38 -3.32
CA ILE A 35 -5.41 7.65 -3.01
C ILE A 35 -5.75 6.18 -2.74
N ARG A 36 -5.00 5.28 -3.37
CA ARG A 36 -5.19 3.82 -3.27
C ARG A 36 -3.90 3.13 -2.83
N PRO A 37 -3.99 1.95 -2.20
CA PRO A 37 -2.83 1.09 -2.02
C PRO A 37 -2.14 0.79 -3.35
N TRP A 38 -0.82 0.74 -3.32
CA TRP A 38 0.01 0.50 -4.48
C TRP A 38 -0.22 -0.90 -5.03
N THR A 39 -0.37 -0.94 -6.34
CA THR A 39 -0.26 -2.16 -7.11
C THR A 39 1.20 -2.64 -7.17
N LEU A 40 1.42 -3.90 -7.52
CA LEU A 40 2.76 -4.42 -7.75
C LEU A 40 3.54 -3.60 -8.79
N GLY A 41 2.87 -3.14 -9.86
CA GLY A 41 3.49 -2.29 -10.89
C GLY A 41 4.02 -0.99 -10.30
N GLN A 42 3.21 -0.29 -9.50
CA GLN A 42 3.63 0.94 -8.84
C GLN A 42 4.79 0.73 -7.86
N ILE A 43 4.84 -0.41 -7.16
CA ILE A 43 5.98 -0.75 -6.30
C ILE A 43 7.26 -0.93 -7.12
N VAL A 44 7.16 -1.58 -8.30
CA VAL A 44 8.31 -1.74 -9.21
C VAL A 44 8.78 -0.37 -9.72
N ASP A 45 7.84 0.48 -10.14
CA ASP A 45 8.14 1.83 -10.64
C ASP A 45 8.77 2.73 -9.56
N LEU A 46 8.39 2.52 -8.30
CA LEU A 46 8.95 3.22 -7.14
C LEU A 46 10.18 2.53 -6.54
N SER A 47 10.59 1.36 -7.01
CA SER A 47 11.67 0.60 -6.40
C SER A 47 12.99 1.37 -6.25
N PRO A 48 13.45 2.21 -7.21
CA PRO A 48 14.66 3.01 -7.03
C PRO A 48 14.52 4.04 -5.91
N VAL A 49 13.34 4.66 -5.81
CA VAL A 49 13.00 5.62 -4.76
C VAL A 49 13.01 4.92 -3.40
N LEU A 50 12.35 3.76 -3.29
CA LEU A 50 12.25 3.01 -2.04
C LEU A 50 13.61 2.53 -1.54
N VAL A 51 14.51 2.12 -2.44
CA VAL A 51 15.89 1.75 -2.09
C VAL A 51 16.63 2.95 -1.52
N GLU A 52 16.52 4.11 -2.15
CA GLU A 52 17.20 5.32 -1.70
C GLU A 52 16.63 5.85 -0.38
N VAL A 53 15.30 5.77 -0.20
CA VAL A 53 14.64 6.03 1.08
C VAL A 53 15.16 5.10 2.17
N GLY A 54 15.27 3.80 1.88
CA GLY A 54 15.84 2.82 2.80
C GLY A 54 17.28 3.16 3.20
N ARG A 55 18.10 3.55 2.23
CA ARG A 55 19.49 3.98 2.47
C ARG A 55 19.55 5.21 3.38
N ILE A 56 18.67 6.19 3.19
CA ILE A 56 18.60 7.38 4.06
C ILE A 56 18.21 6.98 5.49
N LEU A 57 17.24 6.08 5.66
CA LEU A 57 16.82 5.60 6.96
C LEU A 57 17.93 4.85 7.70
N GLU A 58 18.68 4.00 7.00
CA GLU A 58 19.85 3.30 7.53
C GLU A 58 20.94 4.29 7.97
N GLN A 59 21.24 5.30 7.14
CA GLN A 59 22.27 6.30 7.44
C GLN A 59 21.93 7.16 8.67
N GLU A 60 20.65 7.48 8.84
CA GLU A 60 20.18 8.28 9.98
C GLU A 60 19.92 7.42 11.23
N ALA A 61 19.99 6.10 11.13
CA ALA A 61 19.57 5.15 12.15
C ALA A 61 18.11 5.39 12.62
N VAL A 62 17.21 5.65 11.66
CA VAL A 62 15.81 6.02 11.90
C VAL A 62 14.90 4.92 11.37
N THR A 63 13.86 4.58 12.13
CA THR A 63 12.83 3.65 11.66
C THR A 63 11.79 4.38 10.82
N VAL A 64 11.05 3.67 9.97
CA VAL A 64 9.92 4.24 9.22
C VAL A 64 8.89 4.89 10.16
N ASP A 65 8.62 4.28 11.32
CA ASP A 65 7.68 4.83 12.30
C ASP A 65 8.23 6.13 12.93
N THR A 66 9.53 6.21 13.22
CA THR A 66 10.19 7.44 13.72
C THR A 66 10.25 8.54 12.66
N LEU A 67 10.41 8.16 11.38
CA LEU A 67 10.36 9.07 10.25
C LEU A 67 9.01 9.79 10.22
N PHE A 68 7.90 9.06 10.32
CA PHE A 68 6.56 9.66 10.31
C PHE A 68 6.33 10.65 11.45
N GLN A 69 6.82 10.33 12.66
CA GLN A 69 6.69 11.21 13.82
C GLN A 69 7.51 12.51 13.69
N ASN A 70 8.56 12.50 12.87
CA ASN A 70 9.50 13.61 12.72
C ASN A 70 9.67 14.05 11.25
N TRP A 71 8.64 13.88 10.43
CA TRP A 71 8.78 13.93 8.97
C TRP A 71 9.38 15.26 8.48
N LEU A 72 9.02 16.38 9.11
CA LEU A 72 9.57 17.72 8.79
C LEU A 72 11.09 17.79 8.92
N LYS A 73 11.69 17.08 9.88
CA LYS A 73 13.15 17.06 10.07
C LYS A 73 13.86 16.41 8.89
N TYR A 74 13.23 15.41 8.29
CA TYR A 74 13.83 14.64 7.20
C TYR A 74 13.34 15.07 5.82
N LEU A 75 12.32 15.94 5.77
CA LEU A 75 11.68 16.43 4.56
C LEU A 75 12.70 16.84 3.48
N PRO A 76 13.78 17.60 3.74
CA PRO A 76 14.72 18.01 2.69
C PRO A 76 15.37 16.84 1.93
N ARG A 77 15.53 15.69 2.59
CA ARG A 77 16.11 14.49 1.96
C ARG A 77 15.09 13.67 1.18
N PHE A 78 13.82 13.81 1.50
CA PHE A 78 12.73 13.12 0.84
C PHE A 78 12.05 13.94 -0.26
N LEU A 79 12.21 15.27 -0.23
CA LEU A 79 11.70 16.19 -1.24
C LEU A 79 12.07 15.79 -2.69
N PRO A 80 13.31 15.36 -3.00
CA PRO A 80 13.64 14.96 -4.38
C PRO A 80 12.77 13.82 -4.92
N PHE A 81 12.21 12.99 -4.03
CA PHE A 81 11.38 11.84 -4.39
C PHE A 81 9.88 12.14 -4.37
N SER A 82 9.48 13.27 -3.78
CA SER A 82 8.08 13.64 -3.54
C SER A 82 7.24 13.61 -4.82
N VAL A 83 7.75 14.22 -5.89
CA VAL A 83 7.07 14.29 -7.19
C VAL A 83 6.84 12.89 -7.75
N GLN A 84 7.87 12.04 -7.79
CA GLN A 84 7.74 10.68 -8.32
C GLN A 84 6.79 9.82 -7.47
N ILE A 85 6.82 9.97 -6.14
CA ILE A 85 5.88 9.29 -5.26
C ILE A 85 4.45 9.71 -5.60
N ILE A 86 4.19 11.01 -5.74
CA ILE A 86 2.86 11.52 -6.05
C ILE A 86 2.40 11.04 -7.43
N THR A 87 3.21 11.21 -8.49
CA THR A 87 2.82 10.86 -9.86
C THR A 87 2.49 9.38 -9.98
N VAL A 88 3.37 8.50 -9.49
CA VAL A 88 3.14 7.05 -9.57
C VAL A 88 1.94 6.63 -8.73
N SER A 89 1.74 7.24 -7.55
CA SER A 89 0.66 6.83 -6.63
C SER A 89 -0.72 7.31 -7.06
N THR A 90 -0.79 8.49 -7.67
CA THR A 90 -2.06 9.18 -7.97
C THR A 90 -2.42 9.17 -9.45
N GLY A 91 -1.45 8.86 -10.33
CA GLY A 91 -1.59 8.98 -11.78
C GLY A 91 -1.54 10.42 -12.28
N MET A 92 -1.21 11.38 -11.43
CA MET A 92 -0.97 12.77 -11.83
C MET A 92 0.22 12.86 -12.78
N SER A 93 0.17 13.84 -13.68
CA SER A 93 1.33 14.23 -14.45
C SER A 93 2.40 14.86 -13.56
N GLU A 94 3.64 14.87 -14.04
CA GLU A 94 4.76 15.46 -13.29
C GLU A 94 4.59 16.97 -13.09
N GLU A 95 4.04 17.68 -14.08
CA GLU A 95 3.72 19.10 -14.02
C GLU A 95 2.70 19.37 -12.91
N GLU A 96 1.57 18.66 -12.92
CA GLU A 96 0.55 18.81 -11.88
C GLU A 96 1.09 18.50 -10.47
N ALA A 97 1.99 17.53 -10.34
CA ALA A 97 2.58 17.17 -9.06
C ALA A 97 3.58 18.23 -8.55
N ARG A 98 4.27 18.93 -9.44
CA ARG A 98 5.20 20.02 -9.11
C ARG A 98 4.49 21.31 -8.75
N ASP A 99 3.30 21.52 -9.29
CA ASP A 99 2.48 22.71 -9.04
C ASP A 99 1.65 22.63 -7.75
N LEU A 100 1.69 21.50 -7.04
CA LEU A 100 1.02 21.34 -5.75
C LEU A 100 1.58 22.32 -4.72
N MET A 101 0.68 22.89 -3.92
CA MET A 101 1.08 23.63 -2.73
C MET A 101 1.75 22.68 -1.73
N MET A 102 2.71 23.20 -0.96
CA MET A 102 3.52 22.39 -0.05
C MET A 102 2.71 21.66 1.01
N ASP A 103 1.61 22.26 1.49
CA ASP A 103 0.68 21.67 2.44
C ASP A 103 -0.13 20.53 1.81
N GLU A 104 -0.64 20.73 0.59
CA GLU A 104 -1.33 19.69 -0.18
C GLU A 104 -0.40 18.51 -0.50
N ALA A 105 0.79 18.79 -1.02
CA ALA A 105 1.80 17.77 -1.31
C ALA A 105 2.17 16.98 -0.04
N GLY A 106 2.38 17.67 1.09
CA GLY A 106 2.67 17.04 2.37
C GLY A 106 1.56 16.10 2.84
N LEU A 107 0.29 16.51 2.72
CA LEU A 107 -0.86 15.70 3.11
C LEU A 107 -1.03 14.47 2.20
N ILE A 108 -0.87 14.66 0.89
CA ILE A 108 -0.94 13.59 -0.11
C ILE A 108 0.16 12.55 0.14
N ILE A 109 1.41 12.99 0.26
CA ILE A 109 2.56 12.10 0.48
C ILE A 109 2.40 11.32 1.78
N THR A 110 2.07 12.01 2.88
CA THR A 110 1.91 11.35 4.18
C THR A 110 0.81 10.28 4.12
N THR A 111 -0.30 10.58 3.43
CA THR A 111 -1.39 9.61 3.25
C THR A 111 -0.96 8.42 2.40
N ILE A 112 -0.27 8.66 1.27
CA ILE A 112 0.27 7.60 0.40
C ILE A 112 1.15 6.67 1.23
N ILE A 113 2.16 7.21 1.92
CA ILE A 113 3.14 6.37 2.61
C ILE A 113 2.47 5.64 3.79
N SER A 114 1.61 6.30 4.57
CA SER A 114 0.91 5.66 5.69
C SER A 114 0.04 4.49 5.22
N GLN A 115 -0.81 4.71 4.22
CA GLN A 115 -1.71 3.68 3.70
C GLN A 115 -0.93 2.49 3.14
N ASN A 116 0.15 2.75 2.40
CA ASN A 116 0.98 1.72 1.80
C ASN A 116 1.85 0.98 2.80
N TRP A 117 2.32 1.65 3.85
CA TRP A 117 3.07 1.03 4.93
C TRP A 117 2.20 0.06 5.73
N ASP A 118 0.97 0.46 6.05
CA ASP A 118 0.00 -0.42 6.71
C ASP A 118 -0.36 -1.62 5.83
N TYR A 119 -0.54 -1.39 4.53
CA TYR A 119 -0.77 -2.46 3.56
C TYR A 119 0.40 -3.47 3.51
N LEU A 120 1.64 -2.99 3.46
CA LEU A 120 2.83 -3.83 3.41
C LEU A 120 3.01 -4.63 4.73
N LYS A 121 2.86 -3.98 5.89
CA LYS A 121 2.90 -4.65 7.20
C LYS A 121 1.87 -5.78 7.28
N ASN A 122 0.63 -5.50 6.87
CA ASN A 122 -0.46 -6.48 6.93
C ASN A 122 -0.29 -7.62 5.92
N SER A 123 0.18 -7.33 4.70
CA SER A 123 0.43 -8.33 3.67
C SER A 123 1.56 -9.28 4.04
N LEU A 124 2.64 -8.77 4.65
CA LEU A 124 3.76 -9.58 5.14
C LEU A 124 3.38 -10.41 6.37
N GLY A 125 2.57 -9.86 7.28
CA GLY A 125 2.05 -10.57 8.45
C GLY A 125 1.18 -11.78 8.06
N LEU A 126 0.31 -11.62 7.06
CA LEU A 126 -0.50 -12.73 6.53
C LEU A 126 0.36 -13.84 5.89
N GLY A 127 1.45 -13.46 5.20
CA GLY A 127 2.41 -14.41 4.64
C GLY A 127 3.13 -15.23 5.72
N GLN A 128 3.55 -14.59 6.81
CA GLN A 128 4.17 -15.31 7.94
C GLN A 128 3.19 -16.23 8.66
N ALA A 129 1.94 -15.78 8.86
CA ALA A 129 0.89 -16.61 9.44
C ALA A 129 0.54 -17.84 8.57
N ALA A 130 0.51 -17.67 7.24
CA ALA A 130 0.29 -18.76 6.30
C ALA A 130 1.47 -19.76 6.28
N LEU A 131 2.71 -19.27 6.34
CA LEU A 131 3.91 -20.10 6.44
C LEU A 131 3.98 -20.86 7.78
N ALA A 132 3.58 -20.24 8.89
CA ALA A 132 3.51 -20.89 10.19
C ALA A 132 2.47 -22.01 10.21
N ARG A 133 1.30 -21.81 9.58
CA ARG A 133 0.28 -22.86 9.42
C ARG A 133 0.78 -24.04 8.58
N LYS A 134 1.56 -23.81 7.52
CA LYS A 134 2.16 -24.88 6.71
C LYS A 134 3.24 -25.70 7.42
N LYS A 135 3.89 -25.16 8.47
CA LYS A 135 4.86 -25.90 9.29
C LYS A 135 4.23 -26.69 10.44
N ALA A 136 2.96 -26.43 10.74
CA ALA A 136 2.21 -27.10 11.81
C ALA A 136 1.37 -28.29 11.33
N VAL A 137 1.49 -28.64 10.04
CA VAL A 137 0.91 -29.83 9.38
C VAL A 137 2.06 -30.69 8.88
#